data_AF-A0AAW5VM97-F1
#
_entry.id   AF-A0AAW5VM97-F1
#
_cell.length_a   1.000
_cell.length_b   1.000
_cell.length_c   1.000
_cell.angle_alpha   90.00
_cell.angle_beta   90.00
_cell.angle_gamma   90.00
#
_symmetry.space_group_name_H-M   'P 1'
#
loop_
_entity.id
_entity.type
_entity.pdbx_description
1 polymer ?
#
loop_
_entity_poly.entity_id
_entity_poly.type
_entity_poly.pdbx_seq_one_letter_code
_entity_poly.pdbx_strand_id
1 'polypeptide(L)'
;MKVTVAHLYKKLEELDRDVVELKKLTDRLASDREYSPILKETFLSEMNKLEDQKSEILKLNVSSTESVTKKTAVTSESKSPTPPPAPEPKKSEKPIRKY
;
A
#
# COMPACT_ATOMS: atom_id res chain seq x y z
N MET A 1 -7.89 -13.32 13.07
CA MET A 1 -7.00 -12.63 12.10
C MET A 1 -7.12 -11.13 12.35
N LYS A 2 -6.02 -10.41 12.60
CA LYS A 2 -6.01 -8.94 12.70
C LYS A 2 -5.59 -8.39 11.35
N VAL A 3 -6.52 -7.77 10.61
CA VAL A 3 -6.21 -7.13 9.32
C VAL A 3 -5.66 -5.74 9.61
N THR A 4 -4.46 -5.42 9.12
CA THR A 4 -3.91 -4.06 9.22
C THR A 4 -4.11 -3.32 7.90
N VAL A 5 -4.06 -1.99 7.96
CA VAL A 5 -4.17 -1.13 6.77
C VAL A 5 -3.16 -1.52 5.67
N ALA A 6 -1.94 -1.92 6.04
CA ALA A 6 -0.93 -2.40 5.08
C ALA A 6 -1.39 -3.66 4.33
N HIS A 7 -2.12 -4.57 4.99
CA HIS A 7 -2.67 -5.75 4.32
C HIS A 7 -3.75 -5.37 3.32
N LEU A 8 -4.56 -4.34 3.60
CA LEU A 8 -5.57 -3.83 2.67
C LEU A 8 -4.92 -3.23 1.41
N TYR A 9 -3.84 -2.46 1.56
CA TYR A 9 -3.10 -1.93 0.42
C TYR A 9 -2.44 -3.02 -0.42
N LYS A 10 -1.82 -4.02 0.22
CA LYS A 10 -1.29 -5.18 -0.50
C LYS A 10 -2.39 -5.90 -1.28
N LYS A 11 -3.58 -6.06 -0.67
CA LYS A 11 -4.72 -6.69 -1.33
C LYS A 11 -5.24 -5.87 -2.51
N LEU A 12 -5.28 -4.55 -2.38
CA LEU A 12 -5.63 -3.64 -3.48
C LEU A 12 -4.67 -3.77 -4.67
N GLU A 13 -3.36 -3.83 -4.42
CA GLU A 13 -2.36 -4.03 -5.47
C GLU A 13 -2.52 -5.39 -6.17
N GLU A 14 -2.79 -6.45 -5.41
CA GLU A 14 -3.10 -7.78 -5.96
C GLU A 14 -4.32 -7.72 -6.88
N LEU A 15 -5.42 -7.14 -6.43
CA LEU A 15 -6.65 -7.00 -7.23
C LEU A 15 -6.39 -6.22 -8.53
N ASP A 16 -5.63 -5.12 -8.48
CA ASP A 16 -5.30 -4.32 -9.67
C ASP A 16 -4.47 -5.11 -10.68
N ARG A 17 -3.54 -5.97 -10.22
CA ARG A 17 -2.79 -6.87 -11.11
C ARG A 17 -3.70 -7.92 -11.74
N ASP A 18 -4.55 -8.56 -10.95
CA ASP A 18 -5.43 -9.64 -11.39
C ASP A 18 -6.42 -9.14 -12.47
N VAL A 19 -6.98 -7.95 -12.31
CA VAL A 19 -7.86 -7.32 -13.32
C VAL A 19 -7.12 -7.12 -14.65
N VAL A 20 -5.86 -6.64 -14.60
CA VAL A 20 -5.06 -6.43 -15.81
C VAL A 20 -4.71 -7.76 -16.48
N GLU A 21 -4.41 -8.81 -15.71
CA GLU A 21 -4.11 -10.14 -16.24
C GLU A 21 -5.36 -10.80 -16.86
N LEU A 22 -6.51 -10.73 -16.20
CA LEU A 22 -7.79 -11.20 -16.73
C LEU A 22 -8.16 -10.51 -18.04
N LYS A 23 -7.94 -9.20 -18.13
CA LYS A 23 -8.15 -8.44 -19.37
C LYS A 23 -7.26 -8.96 -20.50
N LYS A 24 -5.97 -9.17 -20.24
CA LYS A 24 -5.04 -9.74 -21.24
C LYS A 24 -5.46 -11.13 -21.70
N LEU A 25 -5.96 -11.97 -20.80
CA LEU A 25 -6.48 -13.30 -21.14
C LEU A 25 -7.74 -13.22 -22.01
N THR A 26 -8.63 -12.29 -21.69
CA THR A 26 -9.87 -12.04 -22.45
C THR A 26 -9.55 -11.53 -23.86
N ASP A 27 -8.61 -10.60 -24.00
CA ASP A 27 -8.21 -10.01 -25.28
C ASP A 27 -7.54 -11.04 -26.21
N ARG A 28 -6.81 -12.00 -25.64
CA ARG A 28 -6.12 -13.07 -26.37
C ARG A 28 -7.01 -14.28 -26.67
N LEU A 29 -8.27 -14.26 -26.25
CA LEU A 29 -9.16 -15.40 -26.41
C LEU A 29 -9.62 -15.54 -27.88
N ALA A 30 -9.28 -16.67 -28.49
CA ALA A 30 -9.67 -17.01 -29.84
C ALA A 30 -11.21 -17.08 -29.94
N SER A 31 -11.81 -16.42 -30.93
CA SER A 31 -13.29 -16.29 -31.03
C SER A 31 -13.95 -17.35 -31.91
N ASP A 32 -13.16 -18.26 -32.46
CA ASP A 32 -13.57 -19.35 -33.35
C ASP A 32 -14.02 -20.61 -32.60
N ARG A 33 -13.87 -20.64 -31.27
CA ARG A 33 -14.24 -21.78 -30.43
C ARG A 33 -15.59 -21.56 -29.75
N GLU A 34 -16.41 -22.61 -29.71
CA GLU A 34 -17.77 -22.57 -29.16
C GLU A 34 -17.84 -22.17 -27.69
N TYR A 35 -16.79 -22.46 -26.91
CA TYR A 35 -16.73 -22.10 -25.49
C TYR A 35 -16.29 -20.65 -25.25
N SER A 36 -15.76 -19.96 -26.25
CA SER A 36 -15.19 -18.62 -26.09
C SER A 36 -16.19 -17.55 -25.64
N PRO A 37 -17.46 -17.54 -26.09
CA PRO A 37 -18.46 -16.61 -25.57
C PRO A 37 -18.67 -16.76 -24.05
N ILE A 38 -18.82 -18.00 -23.58
CA ILE A 38 -19.00 -18.32 -22.16
C ILE A 38 -17.77 -17.90 -21.38
N LEU A 39 -16.56 -18.21 -21.89
CA LEU A 39 -15.33 -17.84 -21.20
C LEU A 39 -15.18 -16.31 -21.08
N LYS A 40 -15.48 -15.55 -22.14
CA LYS A 40 -15.46 -14.08 -22.09
C LYS A 40 -16.43 -13.55 -21.05
N GLU A 41 -17.65 -14.07 -21.00
CA GLU A 41 -18.64 -13.69 -20.00
C GLU A 41 -18.13 -13.98 -18.57
N THR A 42 -17.54 -15.16 -18.35
CA THR A 42 -16.99 -15.50 -17.04
C THR A 42 -15.82 -14.60 -16.63
N PHE A 43 -14.92 -14.25 -17.55
CA PHE A 43 -13.82 -13.33 -17.25
C PHE A 43 -14.31 -11.91 -16.97
N LEU A 44 -15.31 -11.44 -17.72
CA LEU A 44 -15.93 -10.13 -17.46
C LEU A 44 -16.64 -10.10 -16.09
N SER A 45 -17.36 -11.17 -15.75
CA SER A 45 -17.96 -11.31 -14.43
C SER A 45 -16.92 -11.30 -13.32
N GLU A 46 -15.81 -12.02 -13.50
CA GLU A 46 -14.73 -12.05 -12.51
C GLU A 46 -14.03 -10.70 -12.37
N MET A 47 -13.76 -10.00 -13.47
CA MET A 47 -13.23 -8.63 -13.44
C MET A 47 -14.15 -7.69 -12.65
N ASN A 48 -15.46 -7.74 -12.88
CA ASN A 48 -16.43 -6.93 -12.13
C ASN A 48 -16.41 -7.26 -10.63
N LYS A 49 -16.32 -8.54 -10.26
CA LYS A 49 -16.20 -8.93 -8.84
C LYS A 49 -14.94 -8.36 -8.18
N LEU A 50 -13.81 -8.34 -8.90
CA LEU A 50 -12.57 -7.75 -8.38
C LEU A 50 -12.70 -6.23 -8.20
N GLU A 51 -13.41 -5.55 -9.11
CA GLU A 51 -13.73 -4.12 -8.99
C GLU A 51 -14.68 -3.83 -7.81
N ASP A 52 -15.65 -4.71 -7.58
CA ASP A 52 -16.55 -4.64 -6.43
C ASP A 52 -15.78 -4.83 -5.11
N GLN A 53 -14.89 -5.83 -5.05
CA GLN A 53 -14.01 -6.06 -3.89
C GLN A 53 -13.10 -4.88 -3.62
N LYS A 54 -12.51 -4.28 -4.66
CA LYS A 54 -11.73 -3.05 -4.57
C LYS A 54 -12.55 -1.92 -3.97
N SER A 55 -13.77 -1.73 -4.47
CA SER A 55 -14.70 -0.71 -3.99
C SER A 55 -15.11 -0.95 -2.54
N GLU A 56 -15.31 -2.21 -2.14
CA GLU A 56 -15.62 -2.60 -0.76
C GLU A 56 -14.47 -2.27 0.19
N ILE A 57 -13.22 -2.61 -0.19
CA ILE A 57 -12.02 -2.28 0.58
C ILE A 57 -11.88 -0.77 0.79
N LEU A 58 -12.22 0.05 -0.22
CA LEU A 58 -12.16 1.51 -0.13
C LEU A 58 -13.34 2.12 0.65
N LYS A 59 -14.52 1.47 0.63
CA LYS A 59 -15.71 1.88 1.38
C LYS A 59 -15.67 1.49 2.85
N LEU A 60 -14.76 0.58 3.25
CA LEU A 60 -14.52 0.20 4.63
C LEU A 60 -14.07 1.44 5.42
N ASN A 61 -15.04 2.14 5.99
CA ASN A 61 -14.81 3.15 6.99
C ASN A 61 -14.15 2.45 8.18
N VAL A 62 -12.90 2.80 8.45
CA VAL A 62 -12.20 2.36 9.66
C VAL A 62 -13.00 2.94 10.82
N SER A 63 -13.87 2.14 11.42
CA SER A 63 -14.43 2.46 12.74
C SER A 63 -13.22 2.49 13.67
N SER A 64 -12.70 3.70 13.86
CA SER A 64 -11.66 3.98 14.84
C SER A 64 -12.30 3.74 16.19
N THR A 65 -12.27 2.49 16.65
CA THR A 65 -12.57 2.19 18.05
C THR A 65 -11.46 2.83 18.86
N GLU A 66 -11.73 4.05 19.33
CA GLU A 66 -10.93 4.77 20.30
C GLU A 66 -10.69 3.85 21.52
N SER A 67 -9.52 3.25 21.56
CA SER A 67 -8.90 2.75 22.79
C SER A 67 -7.38 2.80 22.65
N VAL A 68 -6.87 3.96 22.21
CA VAL A 68 -5.49 4.36 22.49
C VAL A 68 -5.50 5.35 23.65
N THR A 69 -6.01 4.90 24.78
CA THR A 69 -5.64 5.45 26.08
C THR A 69 -4.24 4.96 26.40
N LYS A 70 -3.23 5.73 26.00
CA LYS A 70 -2.00 5.90 26.80
C LYS A 70 -1.47 7.32 26.57
N LYS A 71 -1.88 8.18 27.50
CA LYS A 71 -1.34 9.51 27.74
C LYS A 71 0.19 9.44 27.78
N THR A 72 0.85 10.18 26.90
CA THR A 72 2.15 10.77 27.20
C THR A 72 2.03 12.26 26.89
N ALA A 73 1.41 12.96 27.82
CA ALA A 73 1.59 14.39 27.97
C ALA A 73 2.93 14.58 28.68
N VAL A 74 3.95 15.06 27.96
CA VAL A 74 4.96 15.95 28.53
C VAL A 74 5.08 17.13 27.57
N THR A 75 4.26 18.13 27.90
CA THR A 75 4.59 19.55 27.95
C THR A 75 5.45 20.14 26.84
N SER A 76 4.76 20.84 25.95
CA SER A 76 5.24 21.99 25.20
C SER A 76 5.70 23.13 26.12
N GLU A 77 6.90 23.66 25.91
CA GLU A 77 7.15 25.10 26.02
C GLU A 77 7.88 25.61 24.78
N SER A 78 7.36 26.72 24.29
CA SER A 78 7.63 27.44 23.05
C SER A 78 8.70 28.51 23.20
N LYS A 79 9.59 28.68 22.21
CA LYS A 79 10.03 29.99 21.64
C LYS A 79 10.95 29.79 20.41
N SER A 80 10.36 30.11 19.24
CA SER A 80 10.81 30.77 17.99
C SER A 80 12.32 31.12 17.72
N PRO A 81 12.71 31.64 16.51
CA PRO A 81 13.50 30.96 15.47
C PRO A 81 14.84 31.70 15.15
N THR A 82 15.45 31.50 13.95
CA THR A 82 16.57 32.22 13.25
C THR A 82 17.94 31.46 13.18
N PRO A 83 18.80 31.67 12.14
CA PRO A 83 19.24 30.67 11.14
C PRO A 83 20.77 30.34 11.22
N PRO A 84 21.32 29.45 10.37
CA PRO A 84 22.63 28.82 10.59
C PRO A 84 23.80 29.62 9.99
N PRO A 85 25.01 29.43 10.51
CA PRO A 85 26.19 29.44 9.67
C PRO A 85 27.02 28.17 9.87
N ALA A 86 27.25 27.46 8.77
CA ALA A 86 28.35 26.50 8.64
C ALA A 86 29.69 27.22 8.87
N PRO A 87 30.73 26.51 9.36
CA PRO A 87 31.71 26.00 8.41
C PRO A 87 32.27 24.60 8.76
N GLU A 88 32.51 23.80 7.72
CA GLU A 88 33.40 22.63 7.71
C GLU A 88 34.88 23.04 7.95
N PRO A 89 35.91 22.16 7.87
CA PRO A 89 36.03 20.71 8.16
C PRO A 89 37.20 20.44 9.12
N LYS A 90 37.32 19.26 9.74
CA LYS A 90 38.64 18.62 10.03
C LYS A 90 38.53 17.15 10.42
N LYS A 91 39.45 16.39 9.83
CA LYS A 91 39.58 14.93 9.82
C LYS A 91 40.05 14.35 11.15
N SER A 92 39.77 13.04 11.27
CA SER A 92 40.60 11.94 11.81
C SER A 92 40.88 11.86 13.31
N GLU A 93 40.29 10.86 13.95
CA GLU A 93 40.97 10.11 15.01
C GLU A 93 40.42 8.68 15.12
N LYS A 94 41.14 7.70 14.56
CA LYS A 94 41.01 6.28 14.92
C LYS A 94 42.27 5.91 15.69
N PRO A 95 42.18 5.37 16.93
CA PRO A 95 43.36 5.01 17.68
C PRO A 95 43.98 3.72 17.13
N ILE A 96 45.26 3.80 16.76
CA ILE A 96 46.14 2.68 16.40
C ILE A 96 46.46 1.91 17.68
N ARG A 97 46.20 0.59 17.71
CA ARG A 97 46.87 -0.33 18.63
C ARG A 97 47.86 -1.18 17.85
N LYS A 98 49.13 -1.05 18.20
CA LYS A 98 50.21 -2.00 17.85
C LYS A 98 50.22 -3.12 18.88
N TYR A 99 50.36 -4.37 18.43
CA TYR A 99 51.47 -5.29 18.72
C TYR A 99 51.39 -6.43 17.69
#